data_AF-A0A178B7I0-F1
#
_entry.id   AF-A0A178B7I0-F1
#
_cell.length_a   1.000
_cell.length_b   1.000
_cell.length_c   1.000
_cell.angle_alpha   90.00
_cell.angle_beta   90.00
_cell.angle_gamma   90.00
#
_symmetry.space_group_name_H-M   'P 1'
#
loop_
_entity.id
_entity.type
_entity.pdbx_description
1 polymer ?
#
loop_
_entity_poly.entity_id
_entity_poly.type
_entity_poly.pdbx_seq_one_letter_code
_entity_poly.pdbx_strand_id
1 'polypeptide(L)'
;MAEVQSQPAPIEKSELGSQAANKDALVARLDELLEKYLHTIDEYQKAREQLSKQLSSGYLSLAQANFQNRTGTHFGQDNYDERMQAIRKVDVQVDESSKSEDKCSFAIVSDQPPATVTKEPSTNEAKDGSTDSEKPPEDPKESKKASRAVDPLRWFGILVPPALRSAQSSFAGAVEGSVPRLVTIARDLRSQEIEIGRVRKQIKKL
;
A
#
# COMPACT_ATOMS: atom_id res chain seq x y z
N MET A 1 32.68 -48.89 64.72
CA MET A 1 32.40 -47.53 64.22
C MET A 1 31.88 -47.72 62.81
N ALA A 2 30.57 -47.57 62.62
CA ALA A 2 29.88 -47.94 61.38
C ALA A 2 29.95 -46.78 60.37
N GLU A 3 30.39 -47.10 59.16
CA GLU A 3 30.50 -46.23 58.01
C GLU A 3 29.11 -45.99 57.42
N VAL A 4 28.59 -44.78 57.57
CA VAL A 4 27.29 -44.37 57.04
C VAL A 4 27.49 -43.84 55.62
N GLN A 5 27.23 -44.71 54.66
CA GLN A 5 27.23 -44.42 53.23
C GLN A 5 25.98 -43.60 52.90
N SER A 6 26.15 -42.30 52.64
CA SER A 6 25.08 -41.43 52.14
C SER A 6 24.87 -41.65 50.64
N GLN A 7 23.72 -42.24 50.26
CA GLN A 7 23.21 -42.18 48.89
C GLN A 7 22.81 -40.74 48.51
N PRO A 8 23.07 -40.28 47.29
CA PRO A 8 22.38 -39.13 46.72
C PRO A 8 21.09 -39.57 46.01
N ALA A 9 20.01 -38.83 46.21
CA ALA A 9 18.76 -38.88 45.44
C ALA A 9 18.45 -37.46 44.90
N PRO A 10 17.39 -37.22 44.10
CA PRO A 10 17.17 -37.60 42.71
C PRO A 10 16.91 -36.34 41.86
N ILE A 11 17.94 -35.74 41.25
CA ILE A 11 17.79 -34.43 40.57
C ILE A 11 17.28 -34.60 39.12
N GLU A 12 17.61 -35.70 38.44
CA GLU A 12 17.38 -35.89 37.00
C GLU A 12 15.90 -35.93 36.55
N LYS A 13 14.98 -36.41 37.41
CA LYS A 13 13.55 -36.51 37.04
C LYS A 13 12.85 -35.15 36.98
N SER A 14 13.32 -34.17 37.74
CA SER A 14 12.75 -32.82 37.76
C SER A 14 13.12 -32.01 36.51
N GLU A 15 14.35 -32.17 36.03
CA GLU A 15 14.85 -31.48 34.82
C GLU A 15 14.19 -32.02 33.55
N LEU A 16 14.01 -33.34 33.43
CA LEU A 16 13.31 -33.95 32.28
C LEU A 16 11.86 -33.47 32.15
N GLY A 17 11.13 -33.36 33.28
CA GLY A 17 9.75 -32.87 33.27
C GLY A 17 9.64 -31.40 32.85
N SER A 18 10.61 -30.57 33.26
CA SER A 18 10.66 -29.15 32.88
C SER A 18 10.96 -28.94 31.39
N GLN A 19 11.82 -29.78 30.79
CA GLN A 19 12.12 -29.73 29.36
C GLN A 19 10.96 -30.19 28.49
N ALA A 20 10.23 -31.23 28.91
CA ALA A 20 9.01 -31.68 28.24
C ALA A 20 7.93 -30.58 28.24
N ALA A 21 7.68 -29.93 29.38
CA ALA A 21 6.71 -28.83 29.47
C ALA A 21 7.11 -27.62 28.61
N ASN A 22 8.40 -27.28 28.56
CA ASN A 22 8.90 -26.21 27.69
C ASN A 22 8.76 -26.57 26.20
N LYS A 23 8.98 -27.84 25.84
CA LYS A 23 8.78 -28.33 24.48
C LYS A 23 7.31 -28.25 24.07
N ASP A 24 6.39 -28.68 24.94
CA ASP A 24 4.95 -28.61 24.67
C ASP A 24 4.48 -27.16 24.50
N ALA A 25 5.00 -26.23 25.30
CA ALA A 25 4.73 -24.80 25.16
C ALA A 25 5.25 -24.23 23.82
N LEU A 26 6.42 -24.66 23.36
CA LEU A 26 6.95 -24.26 22.05
C LEU A 26 6.15 -24.84 20.88
N VAL A 27 5.63 -26.07 21.02
CA VAL A 27 4.75 -26.68 20.02
C VAL A 27 3.44 -25.92 19.93
N ALA A 28 2.79 -25.61 21.07
CA ALA A 28 1.57 -24.82 21.07
C ALA A 28 1.77 -23.43 20.43
N ARG A 29 2.91 -22.79 20.70
CA ARG A 29 3.28 -21.52 20.05
C ARG A 29 3.51 -21.67 18.55
N LEU A 30 4.10 -22.78 18.11
CA LEU A 30 4.30 -23.06 16.69
C LEU A 30 2.97 -23.21 15.97
N ASP A 31 2.02 -23.93 16.57
CA ASP A 31 0.69 -24.13 16.01
C ASP A 31 -0.06 -22.80 15.88
N GLU A 32 0.00 -21.93 16.91
CA GLU A 32 -0.60 -20.58 16.86
C GLU A 32 0.03 -19.71 15.75
N LEU A 33 1.36 -19.79 15.56
CA LEU A 33 2.04 -19.07 14.48
C LEU A 33 1.64 -19.59 13.10
N LEU A 34 1.47 -20.91 12.95
CA LEU A 34 1.02 -21.51 11.70
C LEU A 34 -0.43 -21.13 11.37
N GLU A 35 -1.31 -21.10 12.37
CA GLU A 35 -2.68 -20.63 12.20
C GLU A 35 -2.71 -19.18 11.71
N LYS A 36 -1.98 -18.28 12.38
CA LYS A 36 -1.84 -16.87 11.96
C LYS A 36 -1.29 -16.76 10.54
N TYR A 37 -0.27 -17.54 10.21
CA TYR A 37 0.32 -17.56 8.88
C TYR A 37 -0.66 -17.98 7.79
N LEU A 38 -1.50 -18.99 8.04
CA LEU A 38 -2.53 -19.41 7.10
C LEU A 38 -3.59 -18.32 6.88
N HIS A 39 -4.01 -17.63 7.95
CA HIS A 39 -4.91 -16.48 7.82
C HIS A 39 -4.27 -15.34 7.02
N THR A 40 -3.00 -15.02 7.28
CA THR A 40 -2.27 -13.97 6.54
C THR A 40 -2.11 -14.34 5.06
N ILE A 41 -1.93 -15.62 4.71
CA ILE A 41 -1.91 -16.08 3.31
C ILE A 41 -3.28 -15.86 2.64
N ASP A 42 -4.37 -16.23 3.31
CA ASP A 42 -5.72 -16.05 2.77
C ASP A 42 -6.02 -14.57 2.52
N GLU A 43 -5.64 -13.70 3.45
CA GLU A 43 -5.73 -12.25 3.26
C GLU A 43 -4.86 -11.75 2.09
N TYR A 44 -3.65 -12.28 1.93
CA TYR A 44 -2.77 -11.96 0.81
C TYR A 44 -3.41 -12.35 -0.53
N GLN A 45 -3.98 -13.55 -0.63
CA GLN A 45 -4.66 -14.02 -1.84
C GLN A 45 -5.85 -13.14 -2.19
N LYS A 46 -6.72 -12.82 -1.22
CA LYS A 46 -7.85 -11.91 -1.40
C LYS A 46 -7.42 -10.52 -1.83
N ALA A 47 -6.37 -9.97 -1.22
CA ALA A 47 -5.82 -8.65 -1.60
C ALA A 47 -5.27 -8.66 -3.02
N ARG A 48 -4.60 -9.74 -3.44
CA ARG A 48 -4.08 -9.92 -4.79
C ARG A 48 -5.19 -10.06 -5.83
N GLU A 49 -6.27 -10.78 -5.52
CA GLU A 49 -7.45 -10.87 -6.39
C GLU A 49 -8.11 -9.50 -6.58
N GLN A 50 -8.24 -8.73 -5.50
CA GLN A 50 -8.79 -7.37 -5.57
C GLN A 50 -7.92 -6.45 -6.43
N LEU A 51 -6.59 -6.52 -6.28
CA LEU A 51 -5.65 -5.78 -7.13
C LEU A 51 -5.81 -6.19 -8.61
N SER A 52 -5.88 -7.48 -8.89
CA SER A 52 -6.09 -8.01 -10.25
C SER A 52 -7.40 -7.49 -10.87
N LYS A 53 -8.49 -7.45 -10.08
CA LYS A 53 -9.78 -6.93 -10.51
C LYS A 53 -9.72 -5.44 -10.85
N GLN A 54 -9.06 -4.63 -10.03
CA GLN A 54 -8.90 -3.20 -10.29
C GLN A 54 -7.99 -2.92 -11.51
N LEU A 55 -6.91 -3.68 -11.67
CA LEU A 55 -6.03 -3.54 -12.83
C LEU A 55 -6.74 -3.95 -14.11
N SER A 56 -7.42 -5.10 -14.12
CA SER A 56 -8.18 -5.55 -15.29
C SER A 56 -9.30 -4.57 -15.68
N SER A 57 -10.05 -4.02 -14.72
CA SER A 57 -11.05 -2.98 -15.01
C SER A 57 -10.43 -1.70 -15.55
N GLY A 58 -9.27 -1.30 -15.00
CA GLY A 58 -8.51 -0.14 -15.46
C GLY A 58 -8.02 -0.29 -16.90
N TYR A 59 -7.37 -1.42 -17.21
CA TYR A 59 -6.87 -1.71 -18.56
C TYR A 59 -8.00 -1.87 -19.58
N LEU A 60 -9.11 -2.50 -19.22
CA LEU A 60 -10.25 -2.62 -20.11
C LEU A 60 -10.87 -1.25 -20.43
N SER A 61 -11.00 -0.38 -19.42
CA SER A 61 -11.48 0.99 -19.61
C SER A 61 -10.52 1.83 -20.47
N LEU A 62 -9.21 1.63 -20.30
CA LEU A 62 -8.18 2.27 -21.12
C LEU A 62 -8.24 1.78 -22.58
N ALA A 63 -8.39 0.47 -22.80
CA ALA A 63 -8.57 -0.11 -24.13
C ALA A 63 -9.85 0.42 -24.81
N GLN A 64 -10.95 0.54 -24.05
CA GLN A 64 -12.19 1.14 -24.53
C GLN A 64 -12.01 2.61 -24.92
N ALA A 65 -11.29 3.40 -24.10
CA ALA A 65 -10.98 4.79 -24.42
C ALA A 65 -10.18 4.90 -25.72
N ASN A 66 -9.16 4.06 -25.89
CA ASN A 66 -8.33 4.01 -27.10
C ASN A 66 -9.12 3.60 -28.34
N PHE A 67 -10.03 2.63 -28.23
CA PHE A 67 -10.87 2.19 -29.34
C PHE A 67 -11.86 3.27 -29.78
N GLN A 68 -12.43 4.02 -28.83
CA GLN A 68 -13.40 5.08 -29.11
C GLN A 68 -12.75 6.38 -29.61
N ASN A 69 -11.42 6.51 -29.50
CA ASN A 69 -10.73 7.72 -29.92
C ASN A 69 -10.64 7.81 -31.46
N ARG A 70 -11.43 8.72 -32.04
CA ARG A 70 -11.49 8.94 -33.50
C ARG A 70 -10.28 9.69 -34.05
N THR A 71 -9.48 10.33 -33.20
CA THR A 71 -8.32 11.14 -33.57
C THR A 71 -7.11 10.27 -33.93
N GLY A 72 -7.17 8.95 -33.69
CA GLY A 72 -6.09 8.01 -34.00
C GLY A 72 -4.89 8.07 -33.05
N THR A 73 -4.90 9.01 -32.10
CA THR A 73 -3.86 9.15 -31.07
C THR A 73 -4.15 8.19 -29.93
N HIS A 74 -3.15 7.39 -29.54
CA HIS A 74 -3.30 6.48 -28.41
C HIS A 74 -3.12 7.23 -27.08
N PHE A 75 -3.92 6.92 -26.07
CA PHE A 75 -3.68 7.37 -24.70
C PHE A 75 -2.51 6.59 -24.12
N GLY A 76 -1.31 7.15 -24.26
CA GLY A 76 -0.06 6.52 -23.86
C GLY A 76 1.02 7.51 -23.47
N GLN A 77 2.22 6.96 -23.24
CA GLN A 77 3.38 7.67 -22.72
C GLN A 77 3.79 8.88 -23.56
N ASP A 78 3.54 8.84 -24.87
CA ASP A 78 3.87 9.91 -25.81
C ASP A 78 3.17 11.24 -25.50
N ASN A 79 2.08 11.23 -24.72
CA ASN A 79 1.36 12.45 -24.34
C ASN A 79 1.65 12.90 -22.90
N TYR A 80 2.58 12.26 -22.19
CA TYR A 80 2.90 12.66 -20.82
C TYR A 80 3.67 13.99 -20.82
N ASP A 81 3.32 14.91 -19.92
CA ASP A 81 4.10 16.15 -19.73
C ASP A 81 5.46 15.78 -19.12
N GLU A 82 6.56 16.18 -19.77
CA GLU A 82 7.92 15.93 -19.30
C GLU A 82 8.19 16.50 -17.90
N ARG A 83 7.40 17.50 -17.48
CA ARG A 83 7.50 18.14 -16.17
C ARG A 83 6.61 17.48 -15.12
N MET A 84 6.02 16.32 -15.40
CA MET A 84 5.11 15.67 -14.46
C MET A 84 5.80 15.34 -13.14
N GLN A 85 5.05 15.52 -12.05
CA GLN A 85 5.48 15.13 -10.70
C GLN A 85 4.50 14.10 -10.14
N ALA A 86 5.01 13.20 -9.31
CA ALA A 86 4.20 12.18 -8.66
C ALA A 86 3.13 12.81 -7.75
N ILE A 87 1.86 12.60 -8.08
CA ILE A 87 0.71 13.10 -7.33
C ILE A 87 0.45 12.24 -6.09
N ARG A 88 0.73 10.94 -6.19
CA ARG A 88 0.64 9.97 -5.10
C ARG A 88 2.03 9.54 -4.71
N LYS A 89 2.36 9.73 -3.44
CA LYS A 89 3.64 9.34 -2.84
C LYS A 89 3.35 8.36 -1.72
N VAL A 90 4.24 7.40 -1.50
CA VAL A 90 4.16 6.49 -0.36
C VAL A 90 5.18 6.96 0.66
N ASP A 91 4.71 7.30 1.86
CA ASP A 91 5.54 7.53 3.02
C ASP A 91 5.72 6.21 3.76
N VAL A 92 6.97 5.91 4.09
CA VAL A 92 7.35 4.70 4.81
C VAL A 92 7.69 5.11 6.23
N GLN A 93 6.73 4.95 7.13
CA GLN A 93 6.94 5.27 8.54
C GLN A 93 7.55 4.05 9.22
N VAL A 94 8.76 4.20 9.73
CA VAL A 94 9.47 3.20 10.54
C VAL A 94 9.27 3.54 12.01
N ASP A 95 8.63 2.67 12.77
CA ASP A 95 8.44 2.89 14.21
C ASP A 95 9.75 2.57 14.97
N GLU A 96 10.52 3.61 15.30
CA GLU A 96 11.77 3.54 16.06
C GLU A 96 11.61 3.09 17.54
N SER A 97 10.37 2.94 18.02
CA SER A 97 10.08 2.68 19.45
C SER A 97 10.25 1.21 19.86
N SER A 98 10.38 0.29 18.91
CA SER A 98 10.68 -1.12 19.18
C SER A 98 11.98 -1.49 18.48
N LYS A 99 12.98 -1.99 19.24
CA LYS A 99 14.26 -2.54 18.72
C LYS A 99 14.08 -3.77 17.80
N SER A 100 12.85 -4.05 17.36
CA SER A 100 12.51 -4.98 16.30
C SER A 100 12.25 -4.18 15.03
N GLU A 101 13.08 -4.37 14.01
CA GLU A 101 13.04 -3.76 12.66
C GLU A 101 11.72 -4.03 11.88
N ASP A 102 10.68 -4.55 12.53
CA ASP A 102 9.57 -5.26 11.91
C ASP A 102 8.24 -4.50 11.90
N LYS A 103 8.19 -3.23 12.34
CA LYS A 103 7.01 -2.37 12.20
C LYS A 103 7.32 -1.12 11.36
N CYS A 104 7.21 -1.24 10.04
CA CYS A 104 7.05 -0.09 9.16
C CYS A 104 5.66 -0.15 8.53
N SER A 105 4.96 0.97 8.58
CA SER A 105 3.67 1.14 7.93
C SER A 105 3.85 1.94 6.63
N PHE A 106 3.05 1.59 5.62
CA PHE A 106 3.03 2.28 4.33
C PHE A 106 1.78 3.16 4.30
N ALA A 107 1.97 4.48 4.31
CA ALA A 107 0.88 5.44 4.20
C ALA A 107 1.02 6.20 2.88
N ILE A 108 -0.08 6.35 2.14
CA ILE A 108 -0.05 7.18 0.93
C ILE A 108 -0.32 8.62 1.30
N VAL A 109 0.60 9.49 0.89
CA VAL A 109 0.44 10.94 0.92
C VAL A 109 0.04 11.37 -0.49
N SER A 110 -1.19 11.84 -0.63
CA SER A 110 -1.68 12.47 -1.86
C SER A 110 -1.58 13.98 -1.73
N ASP A 111 -0.99 14.64 -2.72
CA ASP A 111 -0.87 16.10 -2.79
C ASP A 111 -2.13 16.79 -3.37
N GLN A 112 -3.24 16.04 -3.52
CA GLN A 112 -4.52 16.56 -3.99
C GLN A 112 -5.62 16.50 -2.91
N PRO A 113 -6.44 17.56 -2.77
CA PRO A 113 -7.69 17.48 -2.01
C PRO A 113 -8.68 16.50 -2.68
N PRO A 114 -9.54 15.82 -1.90
CA PRO A 114 -10.48 14.84 -2.43
C PRO A 114 -11.47 15.51 -3.39
N ALA A 115 -11.53 15.03 -4.63
CA ALA A 115 -12.49 15.50 -5.62
C ALA A 115 -13.92 15.10 -5.19
N THR A 116 -14.68 16.07 -4.67
CA THR A 116 -16.10 15.95 -4.41
C THR A 116 -16.87 15.75 -5.72
N VAL A 117 -17.60 14.65 -5.78
CA VAL A 117 -18.67 14.38 -6.74
C VAL A 117 -19.71 15.50 -6.60
N THR A 118 -19.95 16.30 -7.64
CA THR A 118 -21.08 17.23 -7.66
C THR A 118 -21.76 17.19 -9.02
N LYS A 119 -23.07 16.95 -8.94
CA LYS A 119 -24.05 16.81 -10.01
C LYS A 119 -24.17 18.09 -10.85
N GLU A 120 -24.57 17.93 -12.11
CA GLU A 120 -25.05 19.00 -13.00
C GLU A 120 -26.16 19.85 -12.32
N PRO A 121 -26.39 21.09 -12.77
CA PRO A 121 -27.40 21.27 -13.82
C PRO A 121 -27.08 22.36 -14.88
N SER A 122 -28.01 22.38 -15.83
CA SER A 122 -28.15 23.02 -17.14
C SER A 122 -28.25 24.56 -17.22
N THR A 123 -27.77 25.10 -18.35
CA THR A 123 -28.40 26.12 -19.24
C THR A 123 -28.77 27.53 -18.72
N ASN A 124 -28.06 28.58 -19.19
CA ASN A 124 -28.59 29.62 -20.12
C ASN A 124 -27.65 30.85 -20.35
N GLU A 125 -27.43 31.13 -21.64
CA GLU A 125 -27.28 32.38 -22.42
C GLU A 125 -26.78 33.74 -21.84
N ALA A 126 -25.75 34.25 -22.54
CA ALA A 126 -25.59 35.57 -23.22
C ALA A 126 -25.21 36.90 -22.50
N LYS A 127 -24.38 37.67 -23.25
CA LYS A 127 -23.99 39.12 -23.19
C LYS A 127 -22.92 39.52 -22.15
N ASP A 128 -21.98 40.46 -22.36
CA ASP A 128 -21.60 41.42 -23.43
C ASP A 128 -20.27 42.12 -22.96
N GLY A 129 -19.53 42.75 -23.89
CA GLY A 129 -18.85 44.03 -23.61
C GLY A 129 -17.40 44.09 -23.09
N SER A 130 -16.44 44.12 -24.03
CA SER A 130 -15.29 45.06 -24.16
C SER A 130 -14.75 45.85 -22.94
N THR A 131 -13.44 45.84 -22.71
CA THR A 131 -12.51 46.97 -22.99
C THR A 131 -11.12 46.78 -22.34
N ASP A 132 -10.11 47.06 -23.17
CA ASP A 132 -8.67 47.12 -22.99
C ASP A 132 -8.19 48.21 -21.99
N SER A 133 -7.11 47.94 -21.25
CA SER A 133 -6.24 48.97 -20.65
C SER A 133 -4.89 48.40 -20.21
N GLU A 134 -3.85 49.06 -20.70
CA GLU A 134 -2.43 48.75 -20.58
C GLU A 134 -1.81 48.97 -19.18
N LYS A 135 -0.64 48.35 -19.00
CA LYS A 135 0.36 48.22 -17.91
C LYS A 135 1.10 49.55 -17.56
N PRO A 136 2.20 49.60 -16.72
CA PRO A 136 2.86 48.68 -15.74
C PRO A 136 3.36 49.43 -14.44
N PRO A 137 4.46 49.04 -13.73
CA PRO A 137 4.81 47.80 -13.00
C PRO A 137 5.20 48.06 -11.52
N GLU A 138 5.15 47.08 -10.61
CA GLU A 138 6.04 47.04 -9.43
C GLU A 138 6.14 45.62 -8.82
N ASP A 139 7.39 45.14 -8.75
CA ASP A 139 8.01 44.04 -7.99
C ASP A 139 7.41 42.61 -7.91
N PRO A 140 8.14 41.57 -8.40
CA PRO A 140 7.80 40.19 -8.12
C PRO A 140 8.41 39.73 -6.78
N LYS A 141 7.62 39.78 -5.70
CA LYS A 141 7.86 38.90 -4.56
C LYS A 141 7.51 37.47 -4.96
N GLU A 142 8.54 36.65 -5.14
CA GLU A 142 8.49 35.19 -5.30
C GLU A 142 7.68 34.55 -4.16
N SER A 143 6.37 34.44 -4.37
CA SER A 143 5.55 33.49 -3.65
C SER A 143 5.77 32.13 -4.28
N LYS A 144 6.38 31.22 -3.52
CA LYS A 144 6.42 29.78 -3.80
C LYS A 144 4.99 29.27 -3.93
N LYS A 145 4.39 29.39 -5.12
CA LYS A 145 3.17 28.70 -5.48
C LYS A 145 3.54 27.22 -5.51
N ALA A 146 3.23 26.50 -4.43
CA ALA A 146 3.10 25.05 -4.49
C ALA A 146 2.29 24.75 -5.75
N SER A 147 2.93 24.17 -6.75
CA SER A 147 2.33 23.88 -8.04
C SER A 147 1.16 22.96 -7.76
N ARG A 148 -0.07 23.49 -7.83
CA ARG A 148 -1.28 22.68 -7.75
C ARG A 148 -1.09 21.53 -8.72
N ALA A 149 -1.05 20.30 -8.21
CA ALA A 149 -0.85 19.11 -9.03
C ALA A 149 -1.93 19.10 -10.11
N VAL A 150 -1.53 19.40 -11.35
CA VAL A 150 -2.42 19.44 -12.50
C VAL A 150 -2.94 18.03 -12.72
N ASP A 151 -4.24 17.87 -12.87
CA ASP A 151 -4.85 16.57 -13.16
C ASP A 151 -4.19 15.98 -14.43
N PRO A 152 -3.55 14.79 -14.33
CA PRO A 152 -2.76 14.21 -15.41
C PRO A 152 -3.64 13.83 -16.61
N LEU A 153 -4.96 13.70 -16.42
CA LEU A 153 -5.88 13.50 -17.53
C LEU A 153 -5.91 14.67 -18.51
N ARG A 154 -5.55 15.89 -18.06
CA ARG A 154 -5.53 17.08 -18.90
C ARG A 154 -4.37 17.08 -19.90
N TRP A 155 -3.38 16.19 -19.73
CA TRP A 155 -2.31 16.01 -20.72
C TRP A 155 -2.84 15.49 -22.05
N PHE A 156 -3.97 14.77 -22.05
CA PHE A 156 -4.61 14.22 -23.25
C PHE A 156 -5.63 15.17 -23.89
N GLY A 157 -5.66 16.43 -23.48
CA GLY A 157 -6.53 17.47 -24.01
C GLY A 157 -7.64 17.91 -23.04
N ILE A 158 -8.47 18.84 -23.52
CA ILE A 158 -9.52 19.48 -22.72
C ILE A 158 -10.73 18.54 -22.53
N LEU A 159 -11.02 17.70 -23.53
CA LEU A 159 -12.13 16.77 -23.50
C LEU A 159 -11.64 15.36 -23.17
N VAL A 160 -11.74 14.99 -21.89
CA VAL A 160 -11.35 13.66 -21.43
C VAL A 160 -12.51 12.67 -21.61
N PRO A 161 -12.31 11.52 -22.27
CA PRO A 161 -13.35 10.49 -22.37
C PRO A 161 -13.74 9.92 -21.01
N PRO A 162 -15.02 9.55 -20.79
CA PRO A 162 -15.47 8.94 -19.53
C PRO A 162 -14.73 7.63 -19.23
N ALA A 163 -14.43 6.82 -20.25
CA ALA A 163 -13.66 5.58 -20.08
C ALA A 163 -12.23 5.84 -19.56
N LEU A 164 -11.60 6.97 -19.94
CA LEU A 164 -10.28 7.33 -19.44
C LEU A 164 -10.32 7.78 -17.97
N ARG A 165 -11.39 8.48 -17.56
CA ARG A 165 -11.64 8.77 -16.13
C ARG A 165 -11.86 7.51 -15.30
N SER A 166 -12.63 6.55 -15.83
CA SER A 166 -12.83 5.25 -15.18
C SER A 166 -11.53 4.45 -15.04
N ALA A 167 -10.67 4.52 -16.06
CA ALA A 167 -9.34 3.91 -16.00
C ALA A 167 -8.48 4.54 -14.90
N GLN A 168 -8.39 5.89 -14.86
CA GLN A 168 -7.65 6.61 -13.82
C GLN A 168 -8.17 6.25 -12.42
N SER A 169 -9.49 6.24 -12.21
CA SER A 169 -10.08 5.88 -10.92
C SER A 169 -9.73 4.45 -10.49
N SER A 170 -9.80 3.50 -11.42
CA SER A 170 -9.44 2.09 -11.14
C SER A 170 -7.96 1.95 -10.76
N PHE A 171 -7.05 2.61 -11.48
CA PHE A 171 -5.62 2.58 -11.18
C PHE A 171 -5.27 3.34 -9.89
N ALA A 172 -5.89 4.49 -9.65
CA ALA A 172 -5.72 5.25 -8.42
C ALA A 172 -6.16 4.41 -7.22
N GLY A 173 -7.33 3.77 -7.27
CA GLY A 173 -7.79 2.88 -6.20
C GLY A 173 -6.89 1.67 -5.97
N ALA A 174 -6.23 1.15 -7.01
CA ALA A 174 -5.25 0.07 -6.88
C ALA A 174 -3.98 0.53 -6.15
N VAL A 175 -3.43 1.67 -6.54
CA VAL A 175 -2.21 2.25 -5.94
C VAL A 175 -2.49 2.76 -4.52
N GLU A 176 -3.68 3.31 -4.28
CA GLU A 176 -4.06 3.89 -3.00
C GLU A 176 -4.51 2.85 -1.96
N GLY A 177 -5.09 1.74 -2.40
CA GLY A 177 -5.66 0.74 -1.48
C GLY A 177 -4.89 -0.57 -1.51
N SER A 178 -4.98 -1.26 -2.64
CA SER A 178 -4.57 -2.67 -2.74
C SER A 178 -3.06 -2.85 -2.65
N VAL A 179 -2.27 -1.95 -3.26
CA VAL A 179 -0.80 -2.05 -3.26
C VAL A 179 -0.19 -1.92 -1.86
N PRO A 180 -0.44 -0.84 -1.07
CA PRO A 180 0.11 -0.72 0.27
C PRO A 180 -0.32 -1.86 1.18
N ARG A 181 -1.60 -2.26 1.10
CA ARG A 181 -2.11 -3.39 1.87
C ARG A 181 -1.35 -4.68 1.55
N LEU A 182 -1.11 -4.97 0.27
CA LEU A 182 -0.38 -6.15 -0.15
C LEU A 182 1.08 -6.13 0.32
N VAL A 183 1.73 -4.97 0.30
CA VAL A 183 3.11 -4.81 0.79
C VAL A 183 3.17 -5.02 2.30
N THR A 184 2.22 -4.49 3.07
CA THR A 184 2.11 -4.74 4.51
C THR A 184 1.93 -6.24 4.80
N ILE A 185 0.97 -6.90 4.13
CA ILE A 185 0.73 -8.34 4.34
C ILE A 185 1.97 -9.17 3.94
N ALA A 186 2.62 -8.84 2.83
CA ALA A 186 3.84 -9.53 2.40
C ALA A 186 4.99 -9.38 3.39
N ARG A 187 5.06 -8.26 4.10
CA ARG A 187 6.01 -8.05 5.20
C ARG A 187 5.65 -8.92 6.40
N ASP A 188 4.38 -8.95 6.79
CA ASP A 188 3.90 -9.75 7.91
C ASP A 188 4.11 -11.26 7.68
N LEU A 189 3.92 -11.73 6.44
CA LEU A 189 4.25 -13.12 6.07
C LEU A 189 5.73 -13.43 6.31
N ARG A 190 6.64 -12.54 5.91
CA ARG A 190 8.08 -12.74 6.12
C ARG A 190 8.45 -12.75 7.60
N SER A 191 7.86 -11.87 8.41
CA SER A 191 8.15 -11.84 9.86
C SER A 191 7.68 -13.13 10.53
N GLN A 192 6.49 -13.61 10.18
CA GLN A 192 5.95 -14.89 10.65
C GLN A 192 6.83 -16.08 10.23
N GLU A 193 7.28 -16.13 8.97
CA GLU A 193 8.19 -17.18 8.48
C GLU A 193 9.50 -17.24 9.27
N ILE A 194 10.06 -16.07 9.60
CA ILE A 194 11.27 -15.97 10.43
C ILE A 194 11.00 -16.50 11.84
N GLU A 195 9.88 -16.11 12.46
CA GLU A 195 9.50 -16.59 13.79
C GLU A 195 9.25 -18.09 13.84
N ILE A 196 8.52 -18.63 12.86
CA ILE A 196 8.31 -20.07 12.69
C ILE A 196 9.65 -20.78 12.56
N GLY A 197 10.57 -20.24 11.76
CA GLY A 197 11.93 -20.76 11.61
C GLY A 197 12.72 -20.75 12.93
N ARG A 198 12.58 -19.70 13.75
CA ARG A 198 13.22 -19.61 15.07
C ARG A 198 12.64 -20.63 16.06
N VAL A 199 11.32 -20.74 16.16
CA VAL A 199 10.65 -21.69 17.07
C VAL A 199 11.00 -23.13 16.70
N ARG A 200 10.97 -23.49 15.41
CA ARG A 200 11.36 -24.85 14.96
C ARG A 200 12.81 -25.18 15.32
N LYS A 201 13.72 -24.21 15.24
CA LYS A 201 15.12 -24.38 15.68
C LYS A 201 15.22 -24.57 17.19
N GLN A 202 14.43 -23.87 17.99
CA GLN A 202 14.39 -24.01 19.45
C GLN A 202 13.86 -25.40 19.86
N ILE A 203 12.78 -25.87 19.22
CA ILE A 203 12.23 -27.22 19.46
C ILE A 203 13.26 -28.31 19.12
N LYS A 204 14.05 -28.14 18.06
CA LYS A 204 15.10 -29.10 17.69
C LYS A 204 16.28 -29.13 18.68
N LYS A 205 16.48 -28.05 19.45
CA LYS A 205 17.59 -27.93 20.40
C LYS A 205 17.26 -28.51 21.79
N LEU A 206 15.97 -28.67 22.10
CA LEU A 206 15.45 -29.35 23.30
C LEU A 206 15.28 -30.84 23.03
#